data_AF-U4U7N2-F1
#
_entry.id   AF-U4U7N2-F1
#
_cell.length_a   1.000
_cell.length_b   1.000
_cell.length_c   1.000
_cell.angle_alpha   90.00
_cell.angle_beta   90.00
_cell.angle_gamma   90.00
#
_symmetry.space_group_name_H-M   'P 1'
#
loop_
_entity.id
_entity.type
_entity.pdbx_description
1 polymer ?
#
loop_
_entity_poly.entity_id
_entity_poly.type
_entity_poly.pdbx_seq_one_letter_code
_entity_poly.pdbx_strand_id
1 'polypeptide(L)'
;MIVPLEILELILLKCDGKTLLAGANVSETFKNTIEYLGKKTKLWEWCCKEDIPEEQLVEYLQTYEGYDAKEKWRHVYYNWGAWEQHDPHILSPKLCTNIEVRRISAIAVSNKYIAVGSEDGRLKVYTCNKELLFVHRIVAVKLSKLTFIGNQRLDDSHNFSICLVVAFNNGLSILSYDGLEKRQYDILDVISHRRVDVFGKHVCIEKVGGRMTIVEINKSCSGGYNVKDVWFTRIYSPTCTTTYNMWNGKCTFLINDRLCTVCYKSPDITPMMEMTKGVPIKFHSPLMLDSSTTQILRDNVIINIYKNAEKSCRLSDAVIEDYVEIVILKPNKDFSIKMFNTWEIFSSNITSTFLYGNTLLFGTSCGSVYFYRLQNWKNFDMKNYTSKQIIGKHPIISMAVKETETERKFYVCSKFAVHEIVSWIPLAGSST
;
A
#
# COMPACT_ATOMS: atom_id res chain seq x y z
N MET A 1 -11.41 43.42 20.19
CA MET A 1 -10.00 43.85 20.22
C MET A 1 -9.24 42.94 19.28
N ILE A 2 -8.78 43.46 18.14
CA ILE A 2 -8.12 42.66 17.09
C ILE A 2 -6.63 42.60 17.45
N VAL A 3 -6.12 41.38 17.63
CA VAL A 3 -4.70 41.13 17.93
C VAL A 3 -3.86 41.54 16.72
N PRO A 4 -2.73 42.26 16.88
CA PRO A 4 -1.81 42.55 15.78
C PRO A 4 -1.37 41.27 15.06
N LEU A 5 -1.21 41.37 13.74
CA LEU A 5 -1.02 40.20 12.88
C LEU A 5 0.28 39.46 13.24
N GLU A 6 1.31 40.18 13.67
CA GLU A 6 2.60 39.64 14.12
C GLU A 6 2.47 38.81 15.40
N ILE A 7 1.61 39.22 16.33
CA ILE A 7 1.35 38.47 17.56
C ILE A 7 0.51 37.22 17.24
N LEU A 8 -0.46 37.35 16.34
CA LEU A 8 -1.23 36.21 15.85
C LEU A 8 -0.33 35.17 15.18
N GLU A 9 0.64 35.60 14.37
CA GLU A 9 1.63 34.72 13.75
C GLU A 9 2.45 33.93 14.77
N LEU A 10 2.95 34.60 15.82
CA LEU A 10 3.71 33.95 16.89
C LEU A 10 2.88 32.92 17.67
N ILE A 11 1.59 33.18 17.88
CA ILE A 11 0.68 32.24 18.54
C ILE A 11 0.45 31.02 17.65
N LEU A 12 0.10 31.23 16.37
CA LEU A 12 -0.20 30.15 15.44
C LEU A 12 1.02 29.25 15.17
N LEU A 13 2.24 29.80 15.19
CA LEU A 13 3.48 29.01 15.09
C LEU A 13 3.72 28.03 16.26
N LYS A 14 2.97 28.17 17.36
CA LYS A 14 3.06 27.30 18.55
C LYS A 14 1.89 26.32 18.66
N CYS A 15 0.89 26.42 17.79
CA CYS A 15 -0.24 25.51 17.77
C CYS A 15 0.11 24.19 17.07
N ASP A 16 -0.47 23.10 17.53
CA ASP A 16 -0.49 21.81 16.83
C ASP A 16 -1.33 21.91 15.55
N GLY A 17 -1.10 21.02 14.59
CA GLY A 17 -1.73 21.15 13.28
C GLY A 17 -3.27 20.96 13.32
N LYS A 18 -3.80 20.23 14.31
CA LYS A 18 -5.26 20.06 14.47
C LYS A 18 -5.92 21.34 14.90
N THR A 19 -5.32 22.05 15.86
CA THR A 19 -5.77 23.38 16.29
C THR A 19 -5.68 24.38 15.14
N LEU A 20 -4.65 24.30 14.29
CA LEU A 20 -4.55 25.14 13.10
C LEU A 20 -5.67 24.85 12.09
N LEU A 21 -5.99 23.58 11.81
CA LEU A 21 -7.11 23.22 10.93
C LEU A 21 -8.45 23.70 11.49
N ALA A 22 -8.68 23.54 12.80
CA ALA A 22 -9.88 24.04 13.46
C ALA A 22 -9.96 25.57 13.37
N GLY A 23 -8.84 26.26 13.62
CA GLY A 23 -8.72 27.72 13.53
C GLY A 23 -9.01 28.27 12.13
N ALA A 24 -8.61 27.56 11.07
CA ALA A 24 -8.91 27.94 9.69
C ALA A 24 -10.42 27.94 9.38
N ASN A 25 -11.21 27.15 10.12
CA ASN A 25 -12.68 27.10 9.97
C ASN A 25 -13.41 28.18 10.79
N VAL A 26 -12.71 28.90 11.69
CA VAL A 26 -13.33 29.92 12.56
C VAL A 26 -13.57 31.23 11.82
N SER A 27 -12.61 31.68 11.01
CA SER A 27 -12.74 32.92 10.22
C SER A 27 -11.81 32.93 9.01
N GLU A 28 -12.21 33.67 7.98
CA GLU A 28 -11.40 33.89 6.77
C GLU A 28 -10.06 34.57 7.08
N THR A 29 -10.02 35.47 8.07
CA THR A 29 -8.79 36.13 8.52
C THR A 29 -7.80 35.13 9.09
N PHE A 30 -8.24 34.21 9.95
CA PHE A 30 -7.40 33.13 10.49
C PHE A 30 -6.90 32.21 9.39
N LYS A 31 -7.78 31.82 8.47
CA LYS A 31 -7.42 31.01 7.31
C LYS A 31 -6.31 31.67 6.49
N ASN A 32 -6.46 32.95 6.14
CA ASN A 32 -5.48 33.70 5.37
C ASN A 32 -4.13 33.82 6.09
N THR A 33 -4.12 34.04 7.42
CA THR A 33 -2.89 34.07 8.21
C THR A 33 -2.20 32.71 8.24
N ILE A 34 -2.95 31.62 8.43
CA ILE A 34 -2.40 30.25 8.42
C ILE A 34 -1.82 29.89 7.05
N GLU A 35 -2.52 30.23 5.96
CA GLU A 35 -2.04 30.02 4.60
C GLU A 35 -0.75 30.82 4.32
N TYR A 36 -0.69 32.07 4.77
CA TYR A 36 0.50 32.91 4.66
C TYR A 36 1.68 32.33 5.44
N LEU A 37 1.47 31.92 6.70
CA LEU A 37 2.49 31.28 7.53
C LEU A 37 2.98 29.97 6.92
N GLY A 38 2.08 29.15 6.39
CA GLY A 38 2.41 27.91 5.70
C GLY A 38 3.30 28.11 4.47
N LYS A 39 3.14 29.23 3.74
CA LYS A 39 3.98 29.57 2.58
C LYS A 39 5.36 30.10 2.97
N LYS A 40 5.44 30.87 4.07
CA LYS A 40 6.69 31.51 4.53
C LYS A 40 7.56 30.61 5.41
N THR A 41 6.96 29.69 6.15
CA THR A 41 7.65 28.88 7.17
C THR A 41 7.55 27.39 6.87
N LYS A 42 8.19 26.57 7.72
CA LYS A 42 8.11 25.10 7.68
C LYS A 42 7.02 24.55 8.61
N LEU A 43 5.97 25.33 8.87
CA LEU A 43 4.90 25.00 9.81
C LEU A 43 4.34 23.59 9.56
N TRP A 44 3.89 23.31 8.34
CA TRP A 44 3.29 22.01 8.00
C TRP A 44 4.29 20.85 8.02
N GLU A 45 5.57 21.10 7.73
CA GLU A 45 6.62 20.08 7.88
C GLU A 45 6.78 19.68 9.35
N TRP A 46 6.75 20.66 10.25
CA TRP A 46 6.81 20.41 11.69
C TRP A 46 5.55 19.68 12.18
N CYS A 47 4.35 20.16 11.85
CA CYS A 47 3.09 19.51 12.24
C CYS A 47 3.02 18.05 11.73
N CYS A 48 3.45 17.77 10.51
CA CYS A 48 3.48 16.40 10.00
C CYS A 48 4.40 15.47 10.81
N LYS A 49 5.57 15.96 11.24
CA LYS A 49 6.54 15.14 11.99
C LYS A 49 6.12 14.88 13.43
N GLU A 50 5.41 15.83 14.04
CA GLU A 50 4.92 15.71 15.42
C GLU A 50 3.63 14.88 15.50
N ASP A 51 2.66 15.14 14.61
CA ASP A 51 1.32 14.55 14.75
C ASP A 51 1.17 13.20 14.02
N ILE A 52 1.88 13.00 12.90
CA ILE A 52 1.73 11.79 12.07
C ILE A 52 2.80 10.76 12.48
N PRO A 53 2.41 9.53 12.83
CA PRO A 53 3.37 8.47 13.10
C PRO A 53 4.34 8.28 11.93
N GLU A 54 5.65 8.18 12.21
CA GLU A 54 6.71 8.11 11.21
C GLU A 54 6.44 7.03 10.14
N GLU A 55 5.93 5.87 10.57
CA GLU A 55 5.54 4.76 9.72
C GLU A 55 4.44 5.10 8.70
N GLN A 56 3.49 5.98 9.06
CA GLN A 56 2.46 6.43 8.13
C GLN A 56 3.00 7.53 7.22
N LEU A 57 3.84 8.42 7.78
CA LEU A 57 4.39 9.56 7.07
C LEU A 57 5.24 9.13 5.87
N VAL A 58 6.05 8.09 6.01
CA VAL A 58 6.88 7.54 4.92
C VAL A 58 6.04 7.09 3.71
N GLU A 59 4.90 6.44 3.96
CA GLU A 59 3.92 6.00 2.95
C GLU A 59 3.38 7.20 2.14
N TYR A 60 3.01 8.28 2.85
CA TYR A 60 2.56 9.51 2.22
C TYR A 60 3.67 10.20 1.44
N LEU A 61 4.86 10.35 2.03
CA LEU A 61 5.98 11.06 1.41
C LEU A 61 6.42 10.46 0.07
N GLN A 62 6.27 9.15 -0.10
CA GLN A 62 6.51 8.46 -1.38
C GLN A 62 5.46 8.84 -2.43
N THR A 63 4.20 9.01 -2.03
CA THR A 63 3.11 9.40 -2.96
C THR A 63 3.29 10.83 -3.47
N TYR A 64 3.81 11.72 -2.62
CA TYR A 64 4.14 13.11 -2.96
C TYR A 64 5.61 13.29 -3.38
N GLU A 65 6.26 12.24 -3.89
CA GLU A 65 7.61 12.37 -4.45
C GLU A 65 7.54 13.20 -5.76
N GLY A 66 8.15 14.39 -5.76
CA GLY A 66 8.14 15.31 -6.91
C GLY A 66 7.19 16.52 -6.82
N TYR A 67 6.39 16.63 -5.75
CA TYR A 67 5.64 17.87 -5.46
C TYR A 67 6.57 18.97 -4.94
N ASP A 68 6.14 20.24 -5.05
CA ASP A 68 6.84 21.34 -4.41
C ASP A 68 6.98 21.10 -2.91
N ALA A 69 8.18 21.31 -2.37
CA ALA A 69 8.51 20.94 -1.01
C ALA A 69 7.63 21.67 0.03
N LYS A 70 7.16 22.89 -0.27
CA LYS A 70 6.32 23.65 0.68
C LYS A 70 4.87 23.20 0.64
N GLU A 71 4.32 22.99 -0.56
CA GLU A 71 2.92 22.57 -0.69
C GLU A 71 2.71 21.11 -0.31
N LYS A 72 3.70 20.25 -0.56
CA LYS A 72 3.70 18.83 -0.20
C LYS A 72 3.26 18.58 1.23
N TRP A 73 3.89 19.25 2.21
CA TRP A 73 3.59 19.02 3.62
C TRP A 73 2.18 19.46 4.00
N ARG A 74 1.69 20.55 3.39
CA ARG A 74 0.31 21.00 3.59
C ARG A 74 -0.67 19.94 3.07
N HIS A 75 -0.48 19.43 1.86
CA HIS A 75 -1.37 18.41 1.28
C HIS A 75 -1.35 17.11 2.07
N VAL A 76 -0.17 16.64 2.50
CA VAL A 76 -0.04 15.47 3.38
C VAL A 76 -0.83 15.69 4.67
N TYR A 77 -0.67 16.83 5.33
CA TYR A 77 -1.36 17.11 6.59
C TYR A 77 -2.88 17.23 6.42
N TYR A 78 -3.34 17.94 5.38
CA TYR A 78 -4.77 18.11 5.12
C TYR A 78 -5.45 16.77 4.81
N ASN A 79 -4.82 15.94 4.00
CA ASN A 79 -5.33 14.59 3.73
C ASN A 79 -5.29 13.73 4.98
N TRP A 80 -4.18 13.68 5.72
CA TRP A 80 -4.14 12.91 6.97
C TRP A 80 -5.18 13.39 7.99
N GLY A 81 -5.32 14.71 8.17
CA GLY A 81 -6.24 15.34 9.11
C GLY A 81 -7.71 15.13 8.74
N ALA A 82 -8.05 15.16 7.44
CA ALA A 82 -9.41 14.82 6.98
C ALA A 82 -9.80 13.41 7.44
N TRP A 83 -8.87 12.46 7.37
CA TRP A 83 -9.10 11.09 7.83
C TRP A 83 -9.12 10.94 9.35
N GLU A 84 -8.47 11.85 10.07
CA GLU A 84 -8.41 11.82 11.51
C GLU A 84 -9.64 12.47 12.18
N GLN A 85 -10.17 13.55 11.63
CA GLN A 85 -11.20 14.36 12.30
C GLN A 85 -12.62 13.82 12.11
N HIS A 86 -12.84 12.92 11.16
CA HIS A 86 -14.18 12.46 10.84
C HIS A 86 -14.69 11.33 11.75
N ASP A 87 -15.96 11.46 12.16
CA ASP A 87 -16.71 10.45 12.90
C ASP A 87 -16.93 9.20 12.01
N PRO A 88 -16.50 8.00 12.45
CA PRO A 88 -16.73 6.75 11.72
C PRO A 88 -18.20 6.49 11.34
N HIS A 89 -19.17 7.03 12.10
CA HIS A 89 -20.59 6.79 11.88
C HIS A 89 -21.25 7.68 10.82
N ILE A 90 -20.62 8.80 10.43
CA ILE A 90 -21.23 9.80 9.54
C ILE A 90 -20.97 9.48 8.05
N LEU A 91 -20.14 8.49 7.74
CA LEU A 91 -19.54 8.37 6.40
C LEU A 91 -19.83 7.02 5.77
N SER A 92 -20.71 7.05 4.77
CA SER A 92 -20.94 5.95 3.84
C SER A 92 -20.07 6.16 2.61
N PRO A 93 -18.94 5.44 2.46
CA PRO A 93 -18.16 5.44 1.24
C PRO A 93 -19.07 5.30 0.02
N LYS A 94 -18.94 6.20 -0.96
CA LYS A 94 -19.78 6.19 -2.15
C LYS A 94 -19.15 5.26 -3.20
N LEU A 95 -19.92 4.28 -3.63
CA LEU A 95 -19.56 3.41 -4.75
C LEU A 95 -19.77 4.18 -6.07
N CYS A 96 -18.68 4.49 -6.75
CA CYS A 96 -18.69 5.16 -8.05
C CYS A 96 -18.52 4.16 -9.20
N THR A 97 -19.03 4.51 -10.38
CA THR A 97 -19.20 3.64 -11.58
C THR A 97 -17.97 2.83 -11.99
N ASN A 98 -18.22 1.63 -12.52
CA ASN A 98 -17.23 0.57 -12.67
C ASN A 98 -16.47 0.60 -14.00
N ILE A 99 -15.23 0.12 -14.00
CA ILE A 99 -14.56 -0.39 -15.21
C ILE A 99 -14.87 -1.88 -15.31
N GLU A 100 -15.64 -2.30 -16.31
CA GLU A 100 -15.92 -3.72 -16.53
C GLU A 100 -14.76 -4.42 -17.24
N VAL A 101 -14.12 -5.35 -16.54
CA VAL A 101 -13.04 -6.17 -17.07
C VAL A 101 -13.28 -7.60 -16.65
N ARG A 102 -13.32 -8.53 -17.61
CA ARG A 102 -13.51 -9.95 -17.30
C ARG A 102 -12.23 -10.53 -16.70
N ARG A 103 -12.39 -11.35 -15.65
CA ARG A 103 -11.34 -12.15 -15.02
C ARG A 103 -10.18 -11.31 -14.49
N ILE A 104 -10.49 -10.24 -13.75
CA ILE A 104 -9.48 -9.42 -13.08
C ILE A 104 -8.70 -10.30 -12.10
N SER A 105 -7.39 -10.13 -12.05
CA SER A 105 -6.50 -10.81 -11.12
C SER A 105 -5.63 -9.87 -10.29
N ALA A 106 -5.37 -8.65 -10.78
CA ALA A 106 -4.57 -7.65 -10.08
C ALA A 106 -4.96 -6.23 -10.53
N ILE A 107 -4.74 -5.25 -9.65
CA ILE A 107 -4.85 -3.82 -9.96
C ILE A 107 -3.63 -3.08 -9.44
N ALA A 108 -3.22 -2.04 -10.16
CA ALA A 108 -2.39 -0.97 -9.63
C ALA A 108 -3.04 0.37 -9.98
N VAL A 109 -2.92 1.34 -9.07
CA VAL A 109 -3.42 2.70 -9.29
C VAL A 109 -2.29 3.67 -9.04
N SER A 110 -2.28 4.74 -9.82
CA SER A 110 -1.39 5.86 -9.67
C SER A 110 -2.16 7.19 -9.78
N ASN A 111 -1.44 8.32 -9.75
CA ASN A 111 -2.07 9.63 -9.80
C ASN A 111 -2.85 9.87 -11.11
N LYS A 112 -2.36 9.31 -12.22
CA LYS A 112 -2.91 9.51 -13.57
C LYS A 112 -3.56 8.26 -14.17
N TYR A 113 -3.21 7.06 -13.70
CA TYR A 113 -3.54 5.81 -14.39
C TYR A 113 -4.08 4.71 -13.48
N ILE A 114 -4.88 3.83 -14.07
CA ILE A 114 -5.39 2.60 -13.46
C ILE A 114 -4.95 1.44 -14.35
N ALA A 115 -4.12 0.53 -13.83
CA ALA A 115 -3.69 -0.67 -14.52
C ALA A 115 -4.45 -1.89 -13.99
N VAL A 116 -5.04 -2.67 -14.89
CA VAL A 116 -5.84 -3.85 -14.57
C VAL A 116 -5.23 -5.06 -15.29
N GLY A 117 -4.90 -6.08 -14.51
CA GLY A 117 -4.36 -7.35 -15.00
C GLY A 117 -5.40 -8.44 -14.92
N SER A 118 -5.34 -9.39 -15.86
CA SER A 118 -6.30 -10.49 -15.97
C SER A 118 -5.69 -11.88 -15.79
N GLU A 119 -6.58 -12.85 -15.52
CA GLU A 119 -6.23 -14.28 -15.42
C GLU A 119 -5.69 -14.87 -16.75
N ASP A 120 -5.98 -14.25 -17.90
CA ASP A 120 -5.48 -14.68 -19.21
C ASP A 120 -4.22 -13.92 -19.69
N GLY A 121 -3.63 -13.12 -18.81
CA GLY A 121 -2.34 -12.45 -19.03
C GLY A 121 -2.40 -11.15 -19.83
N ARG A 122 -3.60 -10.56 -19.93
CA ARG A 122 -3.80 -9.24 -20.53
C ARG A 122 -3.65 -8.16 -19.47
N LEU A 123 -2.99 -7.09 -19.85
CA LEU A 123 -2.90 -5.84 -19.13
C LEU A 123 -3.74 -4.81 -19.89
N LYS A 124 -4.59 -4.10 -19.16
CA LYS A 124 -5.30 -2.92 -19.64
C LYS A 124 -4.91 -1.73 -18.78
N VAL A 125 -4.60 -0.60 -19.41
CA VAL A 125 -4.33 0.64 -18.68
C VAL A 125 -5.35 1.69 -19.07
N TYR A 126 -5.92 2.34 -18.07
CA TYR A 126 -6.91 3.39 -18.19
C TYR A 126 -6.37 4.70 -17.62
N THR A 127 -6.91 5.83 -18.06
CA THR A 127 -6.81 7.09 -17.33
C THR A 127 -7.65 7.00 -16.04
N CYS A 128 -7.43 7.91 -15.09
CA CYS A 128 -8.33 8.02 -13.94
C CYS A 128 -9.78 8.39 -14.30
N ASN A 129 -10.00 8.94 -15.50
CA ASN A 129 -11.33 9.21 -16.05
C ASN A 129 -11.96 7.96 -16.70
N LYS A 130 -11.36 6.78 -16.50
CA LYS A 130 -11.84 5.47 -16.98
C LYS A 130 -11.77 5.30 -18.50
N GLU A 131 -11.00 6.14 -19.19
CA GLU A 131 -10.73 5.99 -20.63
C GLU A 131 -9.63 4.97 -20.86
N LEU A 132 -9.87 4.00 -21.75
CA LEU A 132 -8.88 2.97 -22.07
C LEU A 132 -7.75 3.57 -22.91
N LEU A 133 -6.52 3.53 -22.39
CA LEU A 133 -5.33 4.01 -23.10
C LEU A 133 -4.75 2.93 -24.00
N PHE A 134 -4.50 1.74 -23.45
CA PHE A 134 -4.03 0.61 -24.25
C PHE A 134 -4.32 -0.73 -23.60
N VAL A 135 -4.29 -1.75 -24.46
CA VAL A 135 -4.30 -3.16 -24.09
C VAL A 135 -2.99 -3.78 -24.55
N HIS A 136 -2.40 -4.62 -23.71
CA HIS A 136 -1.20 -5.37 -24.05
C HIS A 136 -1.31 -6.78 -23.47
N ARG A 137 -0.91 -7.79 -24.23
CA ARG A 137 -0.83 -9.16 -23.72
C ARG A 137 0.63 -9.43 -23.34
N ILE A 138 0.88 -9.51 -22.04
CA ILE A 138 2.22 -9.76 -21.50
C ILE A 138 2.60 -11.21 -21.75
N VAL A 139 1.70 -12.12 -21.37
CA VAL A 139 1.89 -13.57 -21.43
C VAL A 139 0.51 -14.25 -21.50
N ALA A 140 0.45 -15.57 -21.70
CA ALA A 140 -0.78 -16.36 -21.67
C ALA A 140 -1.06 -16.99 -20.29
N VAL A 141 -0.70 -16.31 -19.19
CA VAL A 141 -0.93 -16.78 -17.81
C VAL A 141 -1.42 -15.65 -16.90
N LYS A 142 -2.02 -16.01 -15.75
CA LYS A 142 -2.54 -15.05 -14.77
C LYS A 142 -1.47 -14.04 -14.32
N LEU A 143 -1.81 -12.76 -14.40
CA LEU A 143 -1.02 -11.69 -13.80
C LEU A 143 -1.29 -11.66 -12.28
N SER A 144 -0.26 -11.84 -11.46
CA SER A 144 -0.39 -11.97 -10.00
C SER A 144 -0.31 -10.64 -9.25
N LYS A 145 0.53 -9.70 -9.70
CA LYS A 145 0.70 -8.39 -9.06
C LYS A 145 1.06 -7.33 -10.11
N LEU A 146 0.56 -6.12 -9.91
CA LEU A 146 0.89 -4.95 -10.69
C LEU A 146 1.39 -3.86 -9.73
N THR A 147 2.46 -3.15 -10.10
CA THR A 147 2.91 -1.97 -9.36
C THR A 147 3.51 -0.94 -10.31
N PHE A 148 3.11 0.32 -10.19
CA PHE A 148 3.74 1.41 -10.93
C PHE A 148 5.10 1.76 -10.31
N ILE A 149 6.08 2.09 -11.15
CA ILE A 149 7.43 2.50 -10.73
C ILE A 149 7.76 3.89 -11.27
N GLY A 150 8.38 4.71 -10.41
CA GLY A 150 8.99 5.98 -10.80
C GLY A 150 8.12 7.22 -10.56
N ASN A 151 8.80 8.38 -10.58
CA ASN A 151 8.20 9.69 -10.31
C ASN A 151 7.20 10.07 -11.40
N GLN A 152 5.92 10.02 -11.04
CA GLN A 152 4.85 10.59 -11.82
C GLN A 152 4.81 12.09 -11.57
N ARG A 153 5.81 12.81 -12.11
CA ARG A 153 5.78 14.27 -12.10
C ARG A 153 4.44 14.73 -12.71
N LEU A 154 3.78 15.62 -11.99
CA LEU A 154 2.55 16.26 -12.46
C LEU A 154 2.84 17.10 -13.72
N ASP A 155 4.04 17.68 -13.82
CA ASP A 155 4.40 18.75 -14.76
C ASP A 155 4.92 18.34 -16.15
N ASP A 156 5.15 17.05 -16.43
CA ASP A 156 5.48 16.64 -17.80
C ASP A 156 4.19 16.49 -18.62
N SER A 157 3.61 17.63 -19.00
CA SER A 157 2.47 17.73 -19.93
C SER A 157 2.76 17.14 -21.32
N HIS A 158 4.02 16.78 -21.61
CA HIS A 158 4.47 16.32 -22.92
C HIS A 158 5.05 14.90 -22.97
N ASN A 159 5.27 14.22 -21.84
CA ASN A 159 5.79 12.86 -21.84
C ASN A 159 4.84 11.92 -21.09
N PHE A 160 3.98 11.24 -21.84
CA PHE A 160 3.39 9.99 -21.36
C PHE A 160 4.57 9.08 -21.04
N SER A 161 4.76 8.66 -19.80
CA SER A 161 5.69 7.57 -19.50
C SER A 161 5.12 6.74 -18.37
N ILE A 162 4.45 5.66 -18.75
CA ILE A 162 4.00 4.63 -17.83
C ILE A 162 5.15 3.65 -17.64
N CYS A 163 5.50 3.36 -16.39
CA CYS A 163 6.39 2.25 -16.05
C CYS A 163 5.69 1.36 -15.03
N LEU A 164 5.55 0.09 -15.38
CA LEU A 164 4.76 -0.88 -14.63
C LEU A 164 5.54 -2.17 -14.48
N VAL A 165 5.61 -2.66 -13.25
CA VAL A 165 6.10 -4.00 -12.95
C VAL A 165 4.92 -4.95 -12.89
N VAL A 166 4.99 -6.00 -13.70
CA VAL A 166 3.95 -7.01 -13.89
C VAL A 166 4.49 -8.36 -13.50
N ALA A 167 4.04 -8.89 -12.36
CA ALA A 167 4.35 -10.24 -11.93
C ALA A 167 3.34 -11.22 -12.51
N PHE A 168 3.81 -12.38 -12.98
CA PHE A 168 2.99 -13.44 -13.56
C PHE A 168 3.69 -14.78 -13.36
N ASN A 169 2.99 -15.91 -13.29
CA ASN A 169 3.62 -17.19 -12.93
C ASN A 169 4.93 -17.48 -13.69
N ASN A 170 6.02 -17.73 -12.96
CA ASN A 170 7.39 -18.00 -13.44
C ASN A 170 8.15 -16.81 -14.06
N GLY A 171 7.68 -15.57 -13.89
CA GLY A 171 8.41 -14.40 -14.38
C GLY A 171 7.91 -13.05 -13.87
N LEU A 172 8.62 -12.00 -14.29
CA LEU A 172 8.34 -10.60 -14.03
C LEU A 172 8.62 -9.80 -15.30
N SER A 173 7.69 -8.95 -15.73
CA SER A 173 7.91 -8.01 -16.84
C SER A 173 7.98 -6.59 -16.29
N ILE A 174 8.98 -5.83 -16.76
CA ILE A 174 9.02 -4.37 -16.62
C ILE A 174 8.52 -3.81 -17.94
N LEU A 175 7.32 -3.25 -17.91
CA LEU A 175 6.69 -2.62 -19.06
C LEU A 175 6.88 -1.11 -18.98
N SER A 176 7.29 -0.51 -20.08
CA SER A 176 7.20 0.92 -20.27
C SER A 176 6.44 1.31 -21.52
N TYR A 177 5.66 2.38 -21.40
CA TYR A 177 4.89 2.92 -22.50
C TYR A 177 5.01 4.44 -22.49
N ASP A 178 5.52 5.00 -23.58
CA ASP A 178 5.72 6.45 -23.70
C ASP A 178 4.62 7.17 -24.52
N GLY A 179 3.53 6.46 -24.84
CA GLY A 179 2.47 6.95 -25.73
C GLY A 179 2.65 6.52 -27.19
N LEU A 180 3.88 6.19 -27.62
CA LEU A 180 4.20 5.79 -28.99
C LEU A 180 4.77 4.37 -29.03
N GLU A 181 5.84 4.14 -28.27
CA GLU A 181 6.55 2.88 -28.17
C GLU A 181 6.23 2.14 -26.88
N LYS A 182 6.13 0.81 -27.02
CA LYS A 182 6.03 -0.13 -25.91
C LYS A 182 7.35 -0.87 -25.80
N ARG A 183 7.95 -0.85 -24.61
CA ARG A 183 9.16 -1.63 -24.31
C ARG A 183 8.86 -2.56 -23.15
N GLN A 184 9.26 -3.80 -23.29
CA GLN A 184 9.05 -4.85 -22.29
C GLN A 184 10.39 -5.52 -22.02
N TYR A 185 10.74 -5.63 -20.74
CA TYR A 185 11.92 -6.34 -20.27
C TYR A 185 11.49 -7.44 -19.32
N ASP A 186 11.76 -8.69 -19.70
CA ASP A 186 11.31 -9.86 -18.96
C ASP A 186 12.45 -10.46 -18.12
N ILE A 187 12.17 -10.66 -16.84
CA ILE A 187 13.01 -11.40 -15.90
C ILE A 187 12.32 -12.75 -15.67
N LEU A 188 12.93 -13.80 -16.21
CA LEU A 188 12.45 -15.17 -16.07
C LEU A 188 12.97 -15.82 -14.77
N ASP A 189 12.50 -17.04 -14.51
CA ASP A 189 12.86 -17.84 -13.33
C ASP A 189 12.50 -17.17 -11.99
N VAL A 190 11.50 -16.30 -12.00
CA VAL A 190 10.98 -15.66 -10.79
C VAL A 190 9.85 -16.52 -10.23
N ILE A 191 9.89 -16.83 -8.94
CA ILE A 191 8.78 -17.47 -8.21
C ILE A 191 7.72 -16.40 -7.87
N SER A 192 7.21 -15.79 -8.92
CA SER A 192 6.32 -14.61 -8.94
C SER A 192 4.86 -14.91 -8.61
N HIS A 193 4.44 -16.18 -8.70
CA HIS A 193 3.15 -16.62 -8.15
C HIS A 193 3.14 -16.53 -6.62
N ARG A 194 4.32 -16.42 -5.98
CA ARG A 194 4.44 -16.36 -4.53
C ARG A 194 4.55 -14.97 -3.99
N ARG A 195 5.43 -14.10 -4.50
CA ARG A 195 5.53 -12.67 -4.13
C ARG A 195 6.44 -11.94 -5.12
N VAL A 196 6.15 -10.66 -5.34
CA VAL A 196 7.09 -9.62 -5.81
C VAL A 196 6.79 -8.41 -4.97
N ASP A 197 7.80 -7.68 -4.51
CA ASP A 197 7.54 -6.44 -3.81
C ASP A 197 8.38 -5.28 -4.30
N VAL A 198 7.80 -4.09 -4.25
CA VAL A 198 8.28 -2.91 -4.98
C VAL A 198 8.18 -1.70 -4.08
N PHE A 199 9.30 -0.99 -3.90
CA PHE A 199 9.33 0.28 -3.19
C PHE A 199 10.16 1.31 -3.95
N GLY A 200 9.51 2.40 -4.38
CA GLY A 200 10.10 3.38 -5.29
C GLY A 200 10.59 2.71 -6.59
N LYS A 201 11.90 2.74 -6.82
CA LYS A 201 12.58 2.13 -7.97
C LYS A 201 13.22 0.77 -7.71
N HIS A 202 13.03 0.20 -6.52
CA HIS A 202 13.63 -1.07 -6.15
C HIS A 202 12.58 -2.18 -6.16
N VAL A 203 12.97 -3.37 -6.60
CA VAL A 203 12.12 -4.56 -6.66
C VAL A 203 12.83 -5.72 -5.98
N CYS A 204 12.15 -6.38 -5.05
CA CYS A 204 12.61 -7.62 -4.45
C CYS A 204 11.90 -8.80 -5.14
N ILE A 205 12.70 -9.78 -5.55
CA ILE A 205 12.26 -10.99 -6.23
C ILE A 205 12.91 -12.24 -5.62
N GLU A 206 12.17 -13.34 -5.64
CA GLU A 206 12.68 -14.68 -5.38
C GLU A 206 12.86 -15.41 -6.71
N LYS A 207 14.06 -15.93 -6.98
CA LYS A 207 14.35 -16.74 -8.16
C LYS A 207 14.33 -18.23 -7.83
N VAL A 208 14.09 -19.05 -8.85
CA VAL A 208 14.21 -20.52 -8.77
C VAL A 208 15.55 -20.91 -8.15
N GLY A 209 15.52 -21.86 -7.20
CA GLY A 209 16.69 -22.24 -6.40
C GLY A 209 16.94 -21.36 -5.17
N GLY A 210 15.92 -20.64 -4.69
CA GLY A 210 15.92 -19.94 -3.40
C GLY A 210 16.78 -18.68 -3.37
N ARG A 211 17.12 -18.10 -4.54
CA ARG A 211 17.91 -16.86 -4.60
C ARG A 211 17.00 -15.65 -4.44
N MET A 212 17.12 -14.95 -3.33
CA MET A 212 16.50 -13.63 -3.15
C MET A 212 17.39 -12.58 -3.83
N THR A 213 16.80 -11.65 -4.57
CA THR A 213 17.52 -10.57 -5.25
C THR A 213 16.73 -9.27 -5.11
N ILE A 214 17.42 -8.18 -4.80
CA ILE A 214 16.90 -6.81 -4.87
C ILE A 214 17.55 -6.15 -6.08
N VAL A 215 16.72 -5.69 -7.01
CA VAL A 215 17.14 -4.99 -8.21
C VAL A 215 16.71 -3.52 -8.15
N GLU A 216 17.53 -2.64 -8.69
CA GLU A 216 17.21 -1.24 -8.91
C GLU A 216 16.92 -1.00 -10.39
N ILE A 217 15.81 -0.35 -10.67
CA ILE A 217 15.35 -0.04 -12.03
C ILE A 217 15.62 1.45 -12.29
N ASN A 218 16.59 1.74 -13.14
CA ASN A 218 16.94 3.11 -13.53
C ASN A 218 16.55 3.35 -15.00
N LYS A 219 16.06 4.55 -15.34
CA LYS A 219 15.80 4.94 -16.73
C LYS A 219 17.15 5.17 -17.44
N SER A 220 17.38 4.55 -18.59
CA SER A 220 18.58 4.77 -19.38
C SER A 220 18.43 6.03 -20.24
N CYS A 221 19.56 6.67 -20.57
CA CYS A 221 19.59 7.82 -21.47
C CYS A 221 19.12 7.49 -22.89
N SER A 222 19.14 6.21 -23.29
CA SER A 222 18.61 5.68 -24.56
C SER A 222 17.10 5.37 -24.53
N GLY A 223 16.40 5.75 -23.46
CA GLY A 223 14.96 5.53 -23.27
C GLY A 223 14.58 4.12 -22.82
N GLY A 224 15.55 3.24 -22.56
CA GLY A 224 15.33 1.91 -21.97
C GLY A 224 15.37 1.96 -20.44
N TYR A 225 15.39 0.80 -19.78
CA TYR A 225 15.68 0.70 -18.36
C TYR A 225 16.95 -0.13 -18.16
N ASN A 226 17.81 0.35 -17.26
CA ASN A 226 18.93 -0.41 -16.74
C ASN A 226 18.49 -1.06 -15.42
N VAL A 227 18.53 -2.39 -15.38
CA VAL A 227 18.23 -3.18 -14.19
C VAL A 227 19.55 -3.61 -13.56
N LYS A 228 19.83 -3.15 -12.34
CA LYS A 228 21.06 -3.46 -11.61
C LYS A 228 20.74 -4.27 -10.36
N ASP A 229 21.45 -5.38 -10.15
CA ASP A 229 21.42 -6.11 -8.88
C ASP A 229 22.08 -5.25 -7.79
N VAL A 230 21.31 -4.88 -6.76
CA VAL A 230 21.80 -4.16 -5.57
C VAL A 230 22.28 -5.15 -4.53
N TRP A 231 21.49 -6.22 -4.32
CA TRP A 231 21.77 -7.22 -3.30
C TRP A 231 21.18 -8.56 -3.70
N PHE A 232 21.80 -9.64 -3.26
CA PHE A 232 21.23 -10.98 -3.39
C PHE A 232 21.76 -11.91 -2.29
N THR A 233 20.98 -12.93 -1.96
CA THR A 233 21.39 -14.04 -1.08
C THR A 233 20.69 -15.32 -1.52
N ARG A 234 21.15 -16.47 -1.03
CA ARG A 234 20.50 -17.75 -1.29
C ARG A 234 20.02 -18.38 0.01
N ILE A 235 18.76 -18.77 0.02
CA ILE A 235 18.09 -19.48 1.11
C ILE A 235 17.98 -20.95 0.69
N TYR A 236 18.58 -21.84 1.48
CA TYR A 236 18.69 -23.27 1.16
C TYR A 236 17.67 -24.08 1.97
N SER A 237 17.14 -25.15 1.37
CA SER A 237 16.31 -26.13 2.07
C SER A 237 17.04 -26.67 3.31
N PRO A 238 16.37 -26.84 4.47
CA PRO A 238 14.91 -26.79 4.70
C PRO A 238 14.33 -25.39 4.96
N THR A 239 15.15 -24.33 4.92
CA THR A 239 14.66 -22.96 5.11
C THR A 239 13.94 -22.45 3.85
N CYS A 240 12.83 -21.75 4.05
CA CYS A 240 12.05 -21.16 2.97
C CYS A 240 11.58 -19.74 3.33
N THR A 241 11.47 -18.88 2.32
CA THR A 241 10.90 -17.55 2.51
C THR A 241 9.39 -17.64 2.60
N THR A 242 8.84 -17.33 3.77
CA THR A 242 7.39 -17.26 3.97
C THR A 242 6.84 -16.01 3.31
N THR A 243 7.36 -14.82 3.63
CA THR A 243 6.93 -13.53 3.07
C THR A 243 8.06 -12.50 3.09
N TYR A 244 7.95 -11.45 2.30
CA TYR A 244 8.84 -10.28 2.39
C TYR A 244 8.11 -9.00 2.00
N ASN A 245 8.58 -7.88 2.55
CA ASN A 245 8.09 -6.53 2.27
C ASN A 245 9.27 -5.55 2.17
N MET A 246 9.21 -4.65 1.19
CA MET A 246 10.15 -3.57 0.98
C MET A 246 9.56 -2.28 1.53
N TRP A 247 10.32 -1.63 2.39
CA TRP A 247 9.89 -0.43 3.09
C TRP A 247 11.05 0.53 3.33
N ASN A 248 10.97 1.75 2.78
CA ASN A 248 11.90 2.85 3.07
C ASN A 248 13.41 2.49 3.12
N GLY A 249 13.92 1.80 2.10
CA GLY A 249 15.34 1.42 2.09
C GLY A 249 15.69 0.20 2.93
N LYS A 250 14.71 -0.47 3.53
CA LYS A 250 14.83 -1.74 4.24
C LYS A 250 13.92 -2.80 3.62
N CYS A 251 14.42 -4.02 3.51
CA CYS A 251 13.65 -5.17 3.08
C CYS A 251 13.58 -6.14 4.26
N THR A 252 12.35 -6.47 4.68
CA THR A 252 12.08 -7.37 5.79
C THR A 252 11.57 -8.69 5.23
N PHE A 253 12.22 -9.78 5.61
CA PHE A 253 11.91 -11.16 5.21
C PHE A 253 11.41 -11.94 6.43
N LEU A 254 10.36 -12.71 6.28
CA LEU A 254 9.99 -13.78 7.19
C LEU A 254 10.48 -15.10 6.58
N ILE A 255 11.55 -15.66 7.12
CA ILE A 255 12.13 -16.93 6.68
C ILE A 255 11.75 -17.99 7.70
N ASN A 256 10.92 -18.95 7.30
CA ASN A 256 10.17 -19.81 8.21
C ASN A 256 9.43 -18.93 9.24
N ASP A 257 9.83 -19.00 10.49
CA ASP A 257 9.29 -18.28 11.65
C ASP A 257 10.16 -17.09 12.10
N ARG A 258 11.26 -16.80 11.39
CA ARG A 258 12.25 -15.81 11.81
C ARG A 258 12.26 -14.59 10.90
N LEU A 259 12.22 -13.41 11.51
CA LEU A 259 12.41 -12.16 10.79
C LEU A 259 13.88 -11.91 10.48
N CYS A 260 14.17 -11.53 9.25
CA CYS A 260 15.47 -11.15 8.75
C CYS A 260 15.34 -9.81 8.02
N THR A 261 16.32 -8.92 8.12
CA THR A 261 16.23 -7.59 7.51
C THR A 261 17.50 -7.21 6.76
N VAL A 262 17.35 -6.42 5.70
CA VAL A 262 18.44 -5.89 4.88
C VAL A 262 18.20 -4.41 4.59
N CYS A 263 19.16 -3.55 4.86
CA CYS A 263 19.09 -2.13 4.53
C CYS A 263 19.67 -1.87 3.13
N TYR A 264 18.83 -1.93 2.09
CA TYR A 264 19.23 -1.86 0.70
C TYR A 264 19.56 -0.46 0.16
N LYS A 265 19.21 0.61 0.89
CA LYS A 265 19.64 1.99 0.57
C LYS A 265 20.89 2.43 1.34
N SER A 266 21.51 1.54 2.13
CA SER A 266 22.76 1.87 2.82
C SER A 266 23.88 2.13 1.79
N PRO A 267 24.69 3.19 1.93
CA PRO A 267 25.82 3.45 1.04
C PRO A 267 26.83 2.29 1.05
N ASP A 268 26.86 1.52 2.15
CA ASP A 268 27.80 0.41 2.36
C ASP A 268 27.23 -0.95 1.94
N ILE A 269 26.03 -0.99 1.32
CA ILE A 269 25.48 -2.29 0.92
C ILE A 269 26.34 -2.93 -0.16
N THR A 270 26.83 -4.12 0.14
CA THR A 270 27.52 -4.97 -0.82
C THR A 270 26.57 -6.07 -1.30
N PRO A 271 26.68 -6.50 -2.57
CA PRO A 271 26.09 -7.74 -3.01
C PRO A 271 26.54 -8.87 -2.07
N MET A 272 25.61 -9.74 -1.65
CA MET A 272 25.85 -10.83 -0.69
C MET A 272 26.07 -10.44 0.78
N MET A 273 25.85 -9.19 1.17
CA MET A 273 25.84 -8.81 2.60
C MET A 273 24.88 -9.70 3.40
N GLU A 274 25.29 -10.17 4.57
CA GLU A 274 24.45 -11.00 5.42
C GLU A 274 23.19 -10.26 5.89
N MET A 275 22.09 -11.00 5.94
CA MET A 275 20.84 -10.48 6.50
C MET A 275 20.97 -10.35 8.02
N THR A 276 20.49 -9.24 8.56
CA THR A 276 20.41 -9.08 10.01
C THR A 276 19.29 -9.96 10.54
N LYS A 277 19.66 -11.00 11.30
CA LYS A 277 18.72 -11.95 11.88
C LYS A 277 18.03 -11.35 13.11
N GLY A 278 16.72 -11.28 13.04
CA GLY A 278 15.82 -10.88 14.12
C GLY A 278 15.34 -12.06 14.96
N VAL A 279 14.18 -11.84 15.56
CA VAL A 279 13.55 -12.67 16.59
C VAL A 279 12.76 -13.82 15.94
N PRO A 280 12.83 -15.05 16.48
CA PRO A 280 11.92 -16.13 16.10
C PRO A 280 10.51 -15.86 16.67
N ILE A 281 9.51 -15.92 15.81
CA ILE A 281 8.11 -15.65 16.15
C ILE A 281 7.38 -16.98 16.29
N LYS A 282 6.74 -17.20 17.43
CA LYS A 282 5.91 -18.40 17.65
C LYS A 282 4.50 -18.15 17.14
N PHE A 283 4.21 -18.58 15.92
CA PHE A 283 2.84 -18.58 15.37
C PHE A 283 2.03 -19.72 15.97
N HIS A 284 0.72 -19.51 16.17
CA HIS A 284 -0.17 -20.56 16.65
C HIS A 284 -0.65 -21.43 15.48
N SER A 285 -0.86 -20.80 14.33
CA SER A 285 -1.24 -21.45 13.08
C SER A 285 -0.02 -21.67 12.18
N PRO A 286 -0.04 -22.73 11.35
CA PRO A 286 1.04 -22.98 10.41
C PRO A 286 1.13 -21.83 9.39
N LEU A 287 2.37 -21.46 9.05
CA LEU A 287 2.64 -20.46 8.04
C LEU A 287 2.40 -21.04 6.65
N MET A 288 1.46 -20.43 5.92
CA MET A 288 1.11 -20.84 4.57
C MET A 288 1.95 -20.05 3.56
N LEU A 289 2.52 -20.74 2.58
CA LEU A 289 3.37 -20.17 1.54
C LEU A 289 2.57 -19.47 0.43
N ASP A 290 1.61 -18.61 0.79
CA ASP A 290 0.79 -17.82 -0.14
C ASP A 290 0.74 -16.33 0.26
N SER A 291 0.92 -15.44 -0.72
CA SER A 291 0.85 -13.98 -0.55
C SER A 291 -0.49 -13.49 0.00
N SER A 292 -1.57 -14.25 -0.22
CA SER A 292 -2.90 -13.90 0.28
C SER A 292 -3.07 -14.21 1.78
N THR A 293 -2.22 -15.05 2.36
CA THR A 293 -2.37 -15.54 3.75
C THR A 293 -1.44 -14.83 4.72
N THR A 294 -0.14 -14.76 4.42
CA THR A 294 0.84 -14.16 5.33
C THR A 294 1.47 -12.92 4.69
N GLN A 295 1.28 -11.76 5.31
CA GLN A 295 1.74 -10.46 4.81
C GLN A 295 2.44 -9.68 5.90
N ILE A 296 3.50 -8.97 5.52
CA ILE A 296 4.11 -7.94 6.36
C ILE A 296 3.59 -6.62 5.83
N LEU A 297 2.80 -5.88 6.62
CA LEU A 297 2.16 -4.67 6.13
C LEU A 297 3.08 -3.43 6.20
N ARG A 298 4.09 -3.47 7.08
CA ARG A 298 5.17 -2.47 7.22
C ARG A 298 6.46 -3.17 7.62
N ASP A 299 7.07 -2.73 8.73
CA ASP A 299 8.24 -3.34 9.36
C ASP A 299 7.95 -3.91 10.75
N ASN A 300 6.77 -3.61 11.31
CA ASN A 300 6.41 -3.90 12.70
C ASN A 300 5.17 -4.80 12.83
N VAL A 301 4.41 -5.05 11.76
CA VAL A 301 3.18 -5.84 11.83
C VAL A 301 3.13 -6.90 10.74
N ILE A 302 2.82 -8.13 11.18
CA ILE A 302 2.61 -9.30 10.34
C ILE A 302 1.17 -9.75 10.55
N ILE A 303 0.47 -10.00 9.46
CA ILE A 303 -0.85 -10.65 9.48
C ILE A 303 -0.69 -12.03 8.86
N ASN A 304 -1.12 -13.05 9.60
CA ASN A 304 -1.22 -14.42 9.13
C ASN A 304 -2.69 -14.86 9.15
N ILE A 305 -3.23 -15.16 7.98
CA ILE A 305 -4.60 -15.63 7.77
C ILE A 305 -4.51 -17.13 7.56
N TYR A 306 -4.91 -17.89 8.57
CA TYR A 306 -5.03 -19.32 8.46
C TYR A 306 -6.39 -19.70 7.90
N LYS A 307 -6.37 -20.49 6.83
CA LYS A 307 -7.56 -21.09 6.23
C LYS A 307 -7.45 -22.58 6.38
N ASN A 308 -8.44 -23.18 7.03
CA ASN A 308 -8.52 -24.62 7.10
C ASN A 308 -8.94 -25.14 5.72
N ALA A 309 -7.98 -25.69 4.97
CA ALA A 309 -8.32 -26.39 3.73
C ALA A 309 -9.17 -27.61 4.07
N GLU A 310 -10.18 -27.93 3.26
CA GLU A 310 -11.13 -29.06 3.39
C GLU A 310 -10.50 -30.48 3.52
N LYS A 311 -9.19 -30.60 3.80
CA LYS A 311 -8.40 -31.84 3.82
C LYS A 311 -8.17 -32.48 5.19
N SER A 312 -8.87 -32.09 6.26
CA SER A 312 -8.88 -32.85 7.53
C SER A 312 -10.24 -33.51 7.82
N CYS A 313 -10.93 -34.01 6.79
CA CYS A 313 -11.95 -35.04 6.97
C CYS A 313 -11.27 -36.38 7.34
N ARG A 314 -10.68 -36.48 8.53
CA ARG A 314 -10.23 -37.70 9.24
C ARG A 314 -9.40 -37.29 10.46
N LEU A 315 -10.08 -36.76 11.47
CA LEU A 315 -9.77 -36.92 12.90
C LEU A 315 -10.85 -36.12 13.63
N SER A 316 -11.72 -36.86 14.29
CA SER A 316 -12.78 -36.36 15.17
C SER A 316 -12.22 -35.40 16.21
N ASP A 317 -12.96 -34.33 16.47
CA ASP A 317 -12.91 -33.44 17.64
C ASP A 317 -11.99 -32.20 17.66
N ALA A 318 -11.45 -31.76 16.51
CA ALA A 318 -10.87 -30.41 16.43
C ALA A 318 -11.80 -29.48 15.63
N VAL A 319 -12.54 -28.61 16.33
CA VAL A 319 -13.19 -27.43 15.72
C VAL A 319 -12.05 -26.51 15.26
N ILE A 320 -11.61 -26.67 14.02
CA ILE A 320 -10.53 -25.86 13.44
C ILE A 320 -11.18 -24.76 12.61
N GLU A 321 -11.30 -23.58 13.22
CA GLU A 321 -11.90 -22.38 12.63
C GLU A 321 -10.86 -21.60 11.81
N ASP A 322 -11.32 -20.73 10.90
CA ASP A 322 -10.45 -19.84 10.13
C ASP A 322 -10.04 -18.64 11.01
N TYR A 323 -8.74 -18.47 11.25
CA TYR A 323 -8.21 -17.46 12.16
C TYR A 323 -7.33 -16.41 11.47
N VAL A 324 -7.33 -15.21 12.03
CA VAL A 324 -6.37 -14.15 11.72
C VAL A 324 -5.49 -13.93 12.93
N GLU A 325 -4.20 -14.19 12.77
CA GLU A 325 -3.16 -13.85 13.72
C GLU A 325 -2.48 -12.54 13.30
N ILE A 326 -2.50 -11.54 14.18
CA ILE A 326 -1.80 -10.28 14.01
C ILE A 326 -0.65 -10.25 15.00
N VAL A 327 0.57 -10.29 14.47
CA VAL A 327 1.81 -10.20 15.24
C VAL A 327 2.31 -8.77 15.18
N ILE A 328 2.44 -8.14 16.35
CA ILE A 328 2.94 -6.77 16.52
C ILE A 328 4.32 -6.86 17.15
N LEU A 329 5.34 -6.40 16.42
CA LEU A 329 6.73 -6.38 16.82
C LEU A 329 7.02 -5.14 17.65
N LYS A 330 7.70 -5.33 18.78
CA LYS A 330 8.13 -4.26 19.67
C LYS A 330 9.62 -3.95 19.46
N PRO A 331 10.07 -2.72 19.77
CA PRO A 331 11.47 -2.33 19.63
C PRO A 331 12.46 -3.24 20.39
N ASN A 332 12.03 -3.79 21.52
CA ASN A 332 12.87 -4.60 22.41
C ASN A 332 13.02 -6.07 21.96
N LYS A 333 12.88 -6.36 20.66
CA LYS A 333 12.93 -7.74 20.14
C LYS A 333 11.88 -8.67 20.80
N ASP A 334 10.75 -8.09 21.19
CA ASP A 334 9.59 -8.79 21.73
C ASP A 334 8.42 -8.66 20.75
N PHE A 335 7.39 -9.50 20.88
CA PHE A 335 6.20 -9.42 20.06
C PHE A 335 4.93 -9.70 20.87
N SER A 336 3.80 -9.16 20.42
CA SER A 336 2.48 -9.52 20.93
C SER A 336 1.62 -10.07 19.80
N ILE A 337 0.87 -11.12 20.09
CA ILE A 337 -0.03 -11.76 19.14
C ILE A 337 -1.46 -11.47 19.54
N LYS A 338 -2.28 -11.11 18.55
CA LYS A 338 -3.74 -11.08 18.66
C LYS A 338 -4.32 -12.08 17.69
N MET A 339 -5.33 -12.83 18.11
CA MET A 339 -5.96 -13.86 17.30
C MET A 339 -7.45 -13.61 17.24
N PHE A 340 -8.01 -13.71 16.04
CA PHE A 340 -9.43 -13.46 15.78
C PHE A 340 -10.01 -14.56 14.90
N ASN A 341 -11.22 -15.00 15.22
CA ASN A 341 -11.97 -15.89 14.34
C ASN A 341 -12.62 -15.08 13.22
N THR A 342 -12.34 -15.45 11.96
CA THR A 342 -12.88 -14.74 10.78
C THR A 342 -14.38 -14.94 10.60
N TRP A 343 -14.90 -16.12 10.94
CA TRP A 343 -16.30 -16.47 10.79
C TRP A 343 -17.19 -15.72 11.78
N GLU A 344 -16.74 -15.55 13.02
CA GLU A 344 -17.41 -14.74 14.03
C GLU A 344 -17.58 -13.27 13.59
N ILE A 345 -16.59 -12.73 12.87
CA ILE A 345 -16.52 -11.30 12.56
C ILE A 345 -17.16 -11.00 11.21
N PHE A 346 -16.80 -11.77 10.17
CA PHE A 346 -17.15 -11.48 8.79
C PHE A 346 -18.17 -12.45 8.20
N SER A 347 -18.39 -13.59 8.87
CA SER A 347 -19.14 -14.74 8.33
C SER A 347 -18.68 -15.14 6.92
N SER A 348 -17.39 -14.94 6.63
CA SER A 348 -16.77 -15.18 5.33
C SER A 348 -15.24 -15.12 5.42
N ASN A 349 -14.58 -15.70 4.41
CA ASN A 349 -13.12 -15.76 4.39
C ASN A 349 -12.54 -14.46 3.83
N ILE A 350 -11.43 -14.01 4.42
CA ILE A 350 -10.65 -12.87 3.93
C ILE A 350 -9.89 -13.30 2.67
N THR A 351 -10.02 -12.52 1.60
CA THR A 351 -9.39 -12.78 0.30
C THR A 351 -8.31 -11.76 -0.04
N SER A 352 -8.40 -10.55 0.52
CA SER A 352 -7.38 -9.52 0.34
C SER A 352 -7.23 -8.67 1.60
N THR A 353 -6.00 -8.25 1.87
CA THR A 353 -5.64 -7.33 2.94
C THR A 353 -4.89 -6.18 2.31
N PHE A 354 -5.20 -4.94 2.74
CA PHE A 354 -4.52 -3.75 2.25
C PHE A 354 -4.39 -2.72 3.37
N LEU A 355 -3.19 -2.19 3.54
CA LEU A 355 -2.89 -1.13 4.50
C LEU A 355 -2.40 0.10 3.76
N TYR A 356 -2.97 1.26 4.08
CA TYR A 356 -2.44 2.54 3.65
C TYR A 356 -2.73 3.62 4.69
N GLY A 357 -1.69 4.31 5.13
CA GLY A 357 -1.76 5.31 6.18
C GLY A 357 -2.33 4.74 7.47
N ASN A 358 -3.34 5.39 8.02
CA ASN A 358 -4.08 4.92 9.20
C ASN A 358 -5.27 4.00 8.84
N THR A 359 -5.39 3.51 7.59
CA THR A 359 -6.56 2.76 7.13
C THR A 359 -6.18 1.34 6.73
N LEU A 360 -6.78 0.36 7.41
CA LEU A 360 -6.67 -1.06 7.09
C LEU A 360 -7.97 -1.55 6.46
N LEU A 361 -7.84 -2.30 5.37
CA LEU A 361 -8.94 -2.86 4.61
C LEU A 361 -8.83 -4.37 4.56
N PHE A 362 -9.95 -5.04 4.83
CA PHE A 362 -10.11 -6.46 4.56
C PHE A 362 -11.21 -6.68 3.53
N GLY A 363 -10.85 -7.28 2.41
CA GLY A 363 -11.76 -7.75 1.39
C GLY A 363 -12.15 -9.20 1.64
N THR A 364 -13.42 -9.54 1.48
CA THR A 364 -13.94 -10.89 1.74
C THR A 364 -14.39 -11.61 0.48
N SER A 365 -14.50 -12.93 0.60
CA SER A 365 -15.02 -13.83 -0.42
C SER A 365 -16.48 -13.55 -0.80
N CYS A 366 -17.28 -12.95 0.09
CA CYS A 366 -18.67 -12.57 -0.18
C CYS A 366 -18.81 -11.20 -0.88
N GLY A 367 -17.71 -10.51 -1.20
CA GLY A 367 -17.72 -9.23 -1.89
C GLY A 367 -17.97 -8.01 -1.00
N SER A 368 -17.70 -8.15 0.30
CA SER A 368 -17.70 -7.03 1.24
C SER A 368 -16.27 -6.53 1.49
N VAL A 369 -16.15 -5.25 1.80
CA VAL A 369 -14.92 -4.61 2.27
C VAL A 369 -15.18 -4.00 3.63
N TYR A 370 -14.31 -4.32 4.59
CA TYR A 370 -14.36 -3.80 5.95
C TYR A 370 -13.26 -2.77 6.15
N PHE A 371 -13.63 -1.58 6.60
CA PHE A 371 -12.74 -0.47 6.85
C PHE A 371 -12.40 -0.39 8.34
N TYR A 372 -11.12 -0.29 8.64
CA TYR A 372 -10.62 -0.13 9.99
C TYR A 372 -9.75 1.11 10.07
N ARG A 373 -10.05 1.97 11.05
CA ARG A 373 -9.21 3.09 11.41
C ARG A 373 -8.20 2.66 12.47
N LEU A 374 -6.92 2.68 12.11
CA LEU A 374 -5.81 2.33 12.97
C LEU A 374 -5.23 3.57 13.66
N GLN A 375 -5.58 3.76 14.93
CA GLN A 375 -4.87 4.69 15.80
C GLN A 375 -3.63 4.03 16.44
N ASN A 376 -3.80 2.80 16.94
CA ASN A 376 -2.72 2.04 17.57
C ASN A 376 -2.99 0.53 17.45
N TRP A 377 -2.01 -0.22 16.96
CA TRP A 377 -2.07 -1.68 16.86
C TRP A 377 -2.31 -2.37 18.22
N LYS A 378 -1.82 -1.79 19.31
CA LYS A 378 -2.03 -2.31 20.68
C LYS A 378 -3.51 -2.32 21.08
N ASN A 379 -4.30 -1.37 20.59
CA ASN A 379 -5.73 -1.27 20.88
C ASN A 379 -6.62 -1.79 19.75
N PHE A 380 -6.02 -2.23 18.64
CA PHE A 380 -6.75 -2.77 17.51
C PHE A 380 -7.58 -4.01 17.88
N ASP A 381 -8.86 -3.99 17.55
CA ASP A 381 -9.77 -5.12 17.64
C ASP A 381 -10.50 -5.27 16.30
N MET A 382 -10.43 -6.46 15.73
CA MET A 382 -11.04 -6.76 14.44
C MET A 382 -12.58 -6.77 14.50
N LYS A 383 -13.19 -6.88 15.68
CA LYS A 383 -14.65 -6.76 15.86
C LYS A 383 -15.15 -5.33 15.66
N ASN A 384 -14.29 -4.33 15.88
CA ASN A 384 -14.64 -2.91 15.87
C ASN A 384 -14.29 -2.26 14.51
N TYR A 385 -14.93 -2.70 13.44
CA TYR A 385 -14.77 -2.04 12.13
C TYR A 385 -15.47 -0.68 12.11
N THR A 386 -14.87 0.26 11.38
CA THR A 386 -15.39 1.62 11.18
C THR A 386 -16.60 1.61 10.25
N SER A 387 -16.48 0.93 9.11
CA SER A 387 -17.57 0.79 8.16
C SER A 387 -17.46 -0.49 7.36
N LYS A 388 -18.61 -0.98 6.86
CA LYS A 388 -18.70 -2.12 5.96
C LYS A 388 -19.32 -1.66 4.65
N GLN A 389 -18.70 -2.01 3.54
CA GLN A 389 -19.21 -1.72 2.20
C GLN A 389 -19.44 -3.01 1.42
N ILE A 390 -20.63 -3.14 0.85
CA ILE A 390 -20.98 -4.28 0.00
C ILE A 390 -20.76 -3.85 -1.45
N ILE A 391 -19.73 -4.42 -2.08
CA ILE A 391 -19.34 -4.08 -3.45
C ILE A 391 -20.09 -4.94 -4.46
N GLY A 392 -20.34 -6.21 -4.11
CA GLY A 392 -21.07 -7.15 -4.92
C GLY A 392 -21.14 -8.52 -4.27
N LYS A 393 -21.43 -9.55 -5.08
CA LYS A 393 -21.53 -10.96 -4.64
C LYS A 393 -20.28 -11.78 -4.95
N HIS A 394 -19.21 -11.14 -5.40
CA HIS A 394 -17.99 -11.81 -5.86
C HIS A 394 -16.82 -11.49 -4.93
N PRO A 395 -15.86 -12.43 -4.77
CA PRO A 395 -14.68 -12.21 -3.95
C PRO A 395 -13.93 -10.93 -4.31
N ILE A 396 -13.50 -10.19 -3.29
CA ILE A 396 -12.58 -9.07 -3.47
C ILE A 396 -11.18 -9.62 -3.73
N ILE A 397 -10.62 -9.30 -4.89
CA ILE A 397 -9.36 -9.88 -5.37
C ILE A 397 -8.16 -9.02 -4.96
N SER A 398 -8.29 -7.71 -5.15
CA SER A 398 -7.18 -6.78 -4.93
C SER A 398 -7.73 -5.39 -4.65
N MET A 399 -6.94 -4.60 -3.94
CA MET A 399 -7.27 -3.24 -3.55
C MET A 399 -6.06 -2.35 -3.82
N ALA A 400 -6.32 -1.11 -4.17
CA ALA A 400 -5.30 -0.09 -4.39
C ALA A 400 -5.82 1.26 -3.90
N VAL A 401 -4.92 2.21 -3.72
CA VAL A 401 -5.26 3.56 -3.27
C VAL A 401 -4.68 4.57 -4.24
N LYS A 402 -5.40 5.67 -4.40
CA LYS A 402 -4.95 6.89 -5.04
C LYS A 402 -5.05 8.00 -4.00
N GLU A 403 -4.00 8.77 -3.84
CA GLU A 403 -4.05 10.01 -3.08
C GLU A 403 -3.64 11.17 -3.98
N THR A 404 -4.47 12.21 -4.02
CA THR A 404 -4.18 13.49 -4.67
C THR A 404 -4.11 14.57 -3.61
N GLU A 405 -3.76 15.80 -4.02
CA GLU A 405 -3.75 16.98 -3.16
C GLU A 405 -5.02 17.22 -2.34
N THR A 406 -6.15 16.71 -2.81
CA THR A 406 -7.48 17.04 -2.33
C THR A 406 -8.37 15.82 -2.11
N GLU A 407 -7.91 14.59 -2.32
CA GLU A 407 -8.74 13.42 -2.05
C GLU A 407 -7.91 12.14 -1.92
N ARG A 408 -8.42 11.22 -1.09
CA ARG A 408 -7.98 9.82 -1.09
C ARG A 408 -9.11 8.95 -1.64
N LYS A 409 -8.79 8.10 -2.60
CA LYS A 409 -9.73 7.17 -3.24
C LYS A 409 -9.20 5.75 -3.16
N PHE A 410 -10.06 4.83 -2.73
CA PHE A 410 -9.76 3.41 -2.76
C PHE A 410 -10.37 2.78 -4.00
N TYR A 411 -9.62 1.90 -4.63
CA TYR A 411 -10.07 1.11 -5.76
C TYR A 411 -10.12 -0.34 -5.31
N VAL A 412 -11.28 -0.96 -5.47
CA VAL A 412 -11.54 -2.33 -5.06
C VAL A 412 -11.92 -3.14 -6.28
N CYS A 413 -11.23 -4.25 -6.48
CA CYS A 413 -11.47 -5.13 -7.62
C CYS A 413 -12.19 -6.39 -7.20
N SER A 414 -13.35 -6.63 -7.83
CA SER A 414 -13.94 -7.96 -7.91
C SER A 414 -13.40 -8.69 -9.15
N LYS A 415 -13.86 -9.91 -9.41
CA LYS A 415 -13.48 -10.67 -10.61
C LYS A 415 -13.91 -10.01 -11.93
N PHE A 416 -14.88 -9.11 -11.90
CA PHE A 416 -15.54 -8.59 -13.10
C PHE A 416 -15.52 -7.07 -13.23
N ALA A 417 -15.20 -6.36 -12.15
CA ALA A 417 -15.27 -4.90 -12.12
C ALA A 417 -14.24 -4.30 -11.18
N VAL A 418 -13.72 -3.15 -11.59
CA VAL A 418 -13.01 -2.22 -10.71
C VAL A 418 -14.03 -1.22 -10.18
N HIS A 419 -14.13 -1.14 -8.87
CA HIS A 419 -15.02 -0.24 -8.15
C HIS A 419 -14.20 0.87 -7.52
N GLU A 420 -14.67 2.10 -7.65
CA GLU A 420 -14.09 3.25 -6.97
C GLU A 420 -14.90 3.51 -5.70
N ILE A 421 -14.22 3.50 -4.57
CA ILE A 421 -14.77 3.89 -3.30
C ILE A 421 -14.21 5.27 -3.01
N VAL A 422 -15.04 6.28 -3.28
CA VAL A 422 -14.69 7.66 -2.95
C VAL A 422 -14.93 7.85 -1.48
N SER A 423 -13.87 8.32 -0.85
CA SER A 423 -13.68 8.11 0.55
C SER A 423 -13.08 9.40 1.06
N TRP A 424 -13.96 10.28 1.55
CA TRP A 424 -13.61 11.51 2.25
C TRP A 424 -12.97 12.58 1.35
N ILE A 425 -13.76 13.59 0.98
CA ILE A 425 -13.26 14.84 0.41
C ILE A 425 -12.80 15.68 1.63
N PRO A 426 -11.52 16.07 1.76
CA PRO A 426 -11.07 17.05 2.73
C PRO A 426 -11.97 18.27 2.63
N LEU A 427 -12.43 18.76 3.78
CA LEU A 427 -13.10 20.06 3.91
C LEU A 427 -12.10 21.19 3.62
N ALA A 428 -11.62 21.27 2.39
CA ALA A 428 -10.85 22.38 1.86
C ALA A 428 -11.36 22.62 0.44
N GLY A 429 -12.61 23.11 0.35
CA GLY A 429 -13.18 23.49 -0.94
C GLY A 429 -14.66 23.24 -1.17
N SER A 430 -15.48 22.95 -0.16
CA SER A 430 -16.93 23.15 -0.30
C SER A 430 -17.23 24.65 -0.26
N SER A 431 -16.96 25.34 -1.36
CA SER A 431 -17.70 26.55 -1.68
C SER A 431 -19.13 26.12 -2.02
N THR A 432 -20.00 26.20 -1.02
CA THR A 432 -21.43 26.45 -1.21
C THR A 432 -21.77 27.71 -0.46
#